data_AF-A0A926HDN9-F1
#
_entry.id   AF-A0A926HDN9-F1
#
_cell.length_a   1.000
_cell.length_b   1.000
_cell.length_c   1.000
_cell.angle_alpha   90.00
_cell.angle_beta   90.00
_cell.angle_gamma   90.00
#
_symmetry.space_group_name_H-M   'P 1'
#
loop_
_entity.id
_entity.type
_entity.pdbx_description
1 polymer ?
#
loop_
_entity_poly.entity_id
_entity_poly.type
_entity_poly.pdbx_seq_one_letter_code
_entity_poly.pdbx_strand_id
1 'polypeptide(L)'
;MKISFLFSLPVIGMFMSVLPAVAAGPVSRFETCAVTLNPSTLAIPDVGGSFGVLVNTDPACAWSTTNTNAFVALNAASGIGTGTLLFSVAPNQTSSTRTAFLIVNGVSLVLNQSAPGGTGCGFNLSATTFTPDQSGANGSITLNTAVPTCPWTASVTANWLQLYPSSGSGPAVINYRVAPNFTSQPRTATAVIGGLTATFTQIGSSASQNDRFVSLMYFNFFGRLPSVSELAFHTSNLNGGLARQDFIVSLFNSDEFNNAGRFLAGLYSGLLNRDAEYAGWLFQRTALVTGLAQPTQFVDNFLSSPEFLLKYGSLLNDDFVRLLYRNVLLREPAQSEVNYQSTALSFGTLRVTLAAAFLNSTEFRIGRGPRLSAFLLYAVLLMRDPSAFDLTFRAQQVQSGVALNNLIYEFISGPEFLSLFQ
;
A
#
# COMPACT_ATOMS: atom_id res chain seq x y z
N MET A 1 60.21 -68.22 -45.88
CA MET A 1 60.84 -69.50 -46.26
C MET A 1 61.76 -69.94 -45.12
N LYS A 2 61.72 -71.24 -44.76
CA LYS A 2 62.25 -71.91 -43.53
C LYS A 2 61.37 -71.64 -42.29
N ILE A 3 60.52 -72.53 -41.76
CA ILE A 3 60.49 -74.01 -41.60
C ILE A 3 61.77 -74.54 -40.94
N SER A 4 61.63 -75.12 -39.73
CA SER A 4 62.13 -76.46 -39.32
C SER A 4 62.19 -76.57 -37.79
N PHE A 5 61.27 -77.32 -37.16
CA PHE A 5 61.37 -78.71 -36.65
C PHE A 5 61.84 -78.75 -35.17
N LEU A 6 60.94 -79.00 -34.19
CA LEU A 6 60.45 -80.30 -33.66
C LEU A 6 61.58 -81.22 -33.16
N PHE A 7 61.55 -81.60 -31.87
CA PHE A 7 61.79 -82.93 -31.27
C PHE A 7 61.50 -82.80 -29.75
N SER A 8 60.44 -83.39 -29.21
CA SER A 8 60.31 -84.78 -28.69
C SER A 8 60.64 -84.92 -27.19
N LEU A 9 59.58 -85.15 -26.40
CA LEU A 9 59.48 -85.69 -25.02
C LEU A 9 60.18 -87.08 -24.89
N PRO A 10 60.34 -87.78 -23.71
CA PRO A 10 59.52 -87.77 -22.46
C PRO A 10 60.28 -87.96 -21.09
N VAL A 11 59.78 -87.42 -19.95
CA VAL A 11 59.01 -88.03 -18.82
C VAL A 11 59.83 -88.59 -17.64
N ILE A 12 59.20 -88.52 -16.45
CA ILE A 12 59.51 -89.05 -15.09
C ILE A 12 60.11 -87.95 -14.19
N GLY A 13 59.44 -87.41 -13.17
CA GLY A 13 58.27 -87.86 -12.42
C GLY A 13 58.62 -87.79 -10.93
N MET A 14 58.28 -86.69 -10.25
CA MET A 14 58.24 -86.67 -8.78
C MET A 14 57.02 -85.87 -8.34
N PHE A 15 56.01 -86.61 -7.88
CA PHE A 15 54.78 -86.10 -7.29
C PHE A 15 55.11 -85.44 -5.94
N MET A 16 54.86 -84.14 -5.82
CA MET A 16 54.57 -83.51 -4.55
C MET A 16 53.13 -83.01 -4.59
N SER A 17 52.32 -83.56 -3.70
CA SER A 17 50.91 -83.24 -3.51
C SER A 17 50.74 -81.77 -3.08
N VAL A 18 50.22 -80.95 -3.97
CA VAL A 18 49.73 -79.60 -3.64
C VAL A 18 48.20 -79.67 -3.71
N LEU A 19 47.55 -79.39 -2.57
CA LEU A 19 46.10 -79.21 -2.45
C LEU A 19 45.61 -78.20 -3.51
N PRO A 20 44.42 -78.39 -4.13
CA PRO A 20 43.90 -77.39 -5.04
C PRO A 20 43.53 -76.13 -4.23
N ALA A 21 44.22 -75.03 -4.50
CA ALA A 21 43.78 -73.71 -4.07
C ALA A 21 42.49 -73.39 -4.85
N VAL A 22 41.38 -73.33 -4.13
CA VAL A 22 40.13 -72.75 -4.60
C VAL A 22 40.41 -71.30 -5.01
N ALA A 23 39.92 -70.90 -6.18
CA ALA A 23 40.07 -69.55 -6.70
C ALA A 23 39.54 -68.51 -5.69
N ALA A 24 40.40 -67.59 -5.26
CA ALA A 24 39.94 -66.29 -4.78
C ALA A 24 39.68 -65.43 -6.02
N GLY A 25 38.42 -65.38 -6.47
CA GLY A 25 37.95 -64.27 -7.29
C GLY A 25 38.25 -62.95 -6.57
N PRO A 26 38.36 -61.81 -7.29
CA PRO A 26 38.56 -60.53 -6.63
C PRO A 26 37.50 -60.39 -5.53
N VAL A 27 37.96 -60.18 -4.31
CA VAL A 27 37.11 -59.86 -3.18
C VAL A 27 36.32 -58.64 -3.62
N SER A 28 35.03 -58.83 -3.93
CA SER A 28 34.09 -57.74 -4.09
C SER A 28 34.09 -57.01 -2.76
N ARG A 29 34.92 -55.95 -2.64
CA ARG A 29 34.63 -54.91 -1.68
C ARG A 29 33.22 -54.49 -2.03
N PHE A 30 32.28 -54.72 -1.11
CA PHE A 30 31.04 -53.96 -1.12
C PHE A 30 31.48 -52.50 -1.02
N GLU A 31 31.70 -51.83 -2.14
CA GLU A 31 31.77 -50.39 -2.18
C GLU A 31 30.37 -49.93 -1.78
N THR A 32 30.20 -49.73 -0.47
CA THR A 32 29.03 -49.04 0.05
C THR A 32 28.99 -47.70 -0.65
N CYS A 33 27.92 -47.45 -1.41
CA CYS A 33 27.77 -46.24 -2.20
C CYS A 33 27.86 -44.99 -1.30
N ALA A 34 29.07 -44.45 -1.21
CA ALA A 34 29.36 -43.27 -0.44
C ALA A 34 28.78 -42.07 -1.16
N VAL A 35 28.15 -41.18 -0.40
CA VAL A 35 27.59 -39.95 -0.91
C VAL A 35 28.23 -38.77 -0.19
N THR A 36 28.37 -37.65 -0.88
CA THR A 36 28.67 -36.35 -0.24
C THR A 36 27.63 -35.33 -0.65
N LEU A 37 27.24 -34.47 0.28
CA LEU A 37 26.21 -33.46 0.09
C LEU A 37 26.87 -32.08 0.04
N ASN A 38 26.57 -31.31 -1.00
CA ASN A 38 27.05 -29.94 -1.13
C ASN A 38 25.87 -28.99 -1.44
N PRO A 39 25.45 -28.15 -0.47
CA PRO A 39 25.90 -28.08 0.92
C PRO A 39 25.34 -29.22 1.80
N SER A 40 25.98 -29.53 2.93
CA SER A 40 25.47 -30.49 3.94
C SER A 40 24.54 -29.85 4.98
N THR A 41 24.41 -28.52 4.97
CA THR A 41 23.49 -27.74 5.81
C THR A 41 22.84 -26.66 4.96
N LEU A 42 21.53 -26.48 5.09
CA LEU A 42 20.76 -25.47 4.37
C LEU A 42 19.92 -24.62 5.32
N ALA A 43 19.95 -23.30 5.13
CA ALA A 43 19.08 -22.35 5.83
C ALA A 43 17.76 -22.21 5.06
N ILE A 44 16.63 -22.34 5.76
CA ILE A 44 15.28 -22.32 5.18
C ILE A 44 14.49 -21.12 5.76
N PRO A 45 13.88 -20.27 4.92
CA PRO A 45 12.97 -19.22 5.39
C PRO A 45 11.75 -19.77 6.15
N ASP A 46 11.16 -18.95 7.03
CA ASP A 46 9.95 -19.28 7.78
C ASP A 46 8.77 -19.59 6.87
N VAL A 47 8.66 -18.90 5.72
CA VAL A 47 7.64 -19.17 4.69
C VAL A 47 7.80 -20.52 3.99
N GLY A 48 8.93 -21.21 4.16
CA GLY A 48 9.20 -22.48 3.47
C GLY A 48 9.51 -22.28 1.97
N GLY A 49 9.34 -23.34 1.17
CA GLY A 49 9.59 -23.29 -0.28
C GLY A 49 10.09 -24.62 -0.87
N SER A 50 10.54 -24.57 -2.12
CA SER A 50 11.17 -25.71 -2.82
C SER A 50 12.69 -25.52 -2.89
N PHE A 51 13.44 -26.58 -2.64
CA PHE A 51 14.90 -26.56 -2.52
C PHE A 51 15.53 -27.77 -3.21
N GLY A 52 16.82 -27.64 -3.52
CA GLY A 52 17.63 -28.70 -4.10
C GLY A 52 19.03 -28.75 -3.48
N VAL A 53 19.55 -29.95 -3.25
CA VAL A 53 20.94 -30.18 -2.80
C VAL A 53 21.61 -31.18 -3.74
N LEU A 54 22.85 -30.90 -4.12
CA LEU A 54 23.64 -31.80 -4.95
C LEU A 54 24.11 -33.00 -4.11
N VAL A 55 23.82 -34.19 -4.62
CA VAL A 55 24.31 -35.48 -4.12
C VAL A 55 25.40 -35.94 -5.07
N ASN A 56 26.65 -35.99 -4.59
CA ASN A 56 27.77 -36.51 -5.35
C ASN A 56 28.04 -37.96 -4.96
N THR A 57 28.11 -38.85 -5.95
CA THR A 57 28.46 -40.26 -5.77
C THR A 57 28.98 -40.82 -7.09
N ASP A 58 29.54 -42.04 -7.06
CA ASP A 58 30.06 -42.68 -8.26
C ASP A 58 28.94 -42.97 -9.28
N PRO A 59 29.22 -42.98 -10.61
CA PRO A 59 28.18 -43.10 -11.64
C PRO A 59 27.30 -44.36 -11.55
N ALA A 60 27.80 -45.44 -10.95
CA ALA A 60 27.05 -46.69 -10.77
C ALA A 60 26.27 -46.73 -9.43
N CYS A 61 26.46 -45.74 -8.57
CA CYS A 61 25.93 -45.76 -7.22
C CYS A 61 24.52 -45.19 -7.14
N ALA A 62 23.59 -46.01 -6.63
CA ALA A 62 22.27 -45.56 -6.28
C ALA A 62 22.27 -44.88 -4.90
N TRP A 63 21.50 -43.81 -4.78
CA TRP A 63 21.23 -43.13 -3.52
C TRP A 63 19.74 -43.02 -3.26
N SER A 64 19.38 -43.06 -1.98
CA SER A 64 18.02 -42.87 -1.50
C SER A 64 18.00 -42.01 -0.24
N THR A 65 16.92 -41.27 -0.06
CA THR A 65 16.73 -40.30 1.02
C THR A 65 15.59 -40.74 1.92
N THR A 66 15.87 -40.85 3.22
CA THR A 66 14.86 -41.04 4.26
C THR A 66 14.53 -39.71 4.92
N ASN A 67 13.24 -39.42 5.07
CA ASN A 67 12.73 -38.25 5.77
C ASN A 67 11.68 -38.66 6.82
N THR A 68 11.87 -38.24 8.07
CA THR A 68 10.90 -38.42 9.16
C THR A 68 10.21 -37.13 9.58
N ASN A 69 10.54 -36.00 8.93
CA ASN A 69 10.02 -34.67 9.27
C ASN A 69 8.74 -34.41 8.48
N ALA A 70 7.59 -34.34 9.17
CA ALA A 70 6.28 -34.16 8.53
C ALA A 70 6.12 -32.84 7.75
N PHE A 71 6.96 -31.84 8.05
CA PHE A 71 6.95 -30.54 7.38
C PHE A 71 7.91 -30.47 6.17
N VAL A 72 8.53 -31.58 5.78
CA VAL A 72 9.36 -31.69 4.58
C VAL A 72 8.76 -32.75 3.67
N ALA A 73 8.60 -32.47 2.37
CA ALA A 73 8.16 -33.43 1.38
C ALA A 73 9.27 -33.67 0.34
N LEU A 74 9.57 -34.93 0.05
CA LEU A 74 10.57 -35.30 -0.95
C LEU A 74 9.92 -35.37 -2.34
N ASN A 75 10.40 -34.54 -3.27
CA ASN A 75 9.89 -34.49 -4.64
C ASN A 75 10.68 -35.43 -5.56
N ALA A 76 11.96 -35.67 -5.25
CA ALA A 76 12.81 -36.69 -5.87
C ALA A 76 13.73 -37.31 -4.80
N ALA A 77 13.32 -38.45 -4.24
CA ALA A 77 13.95 -39.06 -3.06
C ALA A 77 15.08 -40.07 -3.36
N SER A 78 15.41 -40.30 -4.63
CA SER A 78 16.41 -41.29 -5.03
C SER A 78 16.97 -41.02 -6.42
N GLY A 79 18.17 -41.53 -6.73
CA GLY A 79 18.81 -41.41 -8.02
C GLY A 79 19.98 -42.38 -8.20
N ILE A 80 20.61 -42.35 -9.37
CA ILE A 80 21.83 -43.11 -9.69
C ILE A 80 22.89 -42.12 -10.19
N GLY A 81 24.12 -42.27 -9.72
CA GLY A 81 25.19 -41.33 -9.98
C GLY A 81 24.93 -39.96 -9.33
N THR A 82 25.81 -39.00 -9.61
CA THR A 82 25.62 -37.62 -9.15
C THR A 82 24.29 -37.04 -9.65
N GLY A 83 23.52 -36.44 -8.75
CA GLY A 83 22.21 -35.90 -9.04
C GLY A 83 21.72 -34.92 -7.97
N THR A 84 20.52 -34.37 -8.16
CA THR A 84 19.95 -33.39 -7.22
C THR A 84 18.82 -34.01 -6.42
N LEU A 85 18.93 -33.95 -5.09
CA LEU A 85 17.83 -34.21 -4.17
C LEU A 85 16.90 -32.99 -4.16
N LEU A 86 15.66 -33.14 -4.62
CA LEU A 86 14.65 -32.09 -4.63
C LEU A 86 13.60 -32.34 -3.54
N PHE A 87 13.29 -31.30 -2.76
CA PHE A 87 12.33 -31.36 -1.66
C PHE A 87 11.63 -30.02 -1.44
N SER A 88 10.49 -30.04 -0.78
CA SER A 88 9.81 -28.84 -0.31
C SER A 88 9.71 -28.82 1.21
N VAL A 89 9.73 -27.63 1.80
CA VAL A 89 9.61 -27.41 3.23
C VAL A 89 8.36 -26.54 3.46
N ALA A 90 7.43 -27.02 4.26
CA ALA A 90 6.23 -26.27 4.64
C ALA A 90 6.60 -25.05 5.52
N PRO A 91 5.77 -24.01 5.58
CA PRO A 91 6.01 -22.86 6.46
C PRO A 91 6.18 -23.28 7.92
N ASN A 92 7.13 -22.66 8.63
CA ASN A 92 7.25 -22.75 10.08
C ASN A 92 6.36 -21.68 10.70
N GLN A 93 5.30 -22.08 11.42
CA GLN A 93 4.38 -21.17 12.09
C GLN A 93 4.63 -21.10 13.61
N THR A 94 5.67 -21.78 14.10
CA THR A 94 6.01 -21.82 15.52
C THR A 94 6.98 -20.70 15.85
N SER A 95 6.90 -20.12 17.04
CA SER A 95 7.74 -19.01 17.49
C SER A 95 9.22 -19.35 17.69
N SER A 96 9.65 -20.57 17.34
CA SER A 96 11.02 -21.04 17.46
C SER A 96 11.52 -21.61 16.13
N THR A 97 12.82 -21.44 15.87
CA THR A 97 13.49 -22.12 14.76
C THR A 97 13.33 -23.62 14.93
N ARG A 98 13.11 -24.34 13.83
CA ARG A 98 13.02 -25.80 13.82
C ARG A 98 14.05 -26.40 12.87
N THR A 99 14.54 -27.57 13.21
CA THR A 99 15.54 -28.29 12.42
C THR A 99 14.96 -29.59 11.88
N ALA A 100 15.24 -29.91 10.63
CA ALA A 100 14.97 -31.20 10.02
C ALA A 100 16.28 -31.88 9.58
N PHE A 101 16.28 -33.21 9.62
CA PHE A 101 17.37 -34.05 9.13
C PHE A 101 16.85 -34.96 8.01
N LEU A 102 17.47 -34.87 6.83
CA LEU A 102 17.25 -35.82 5.73
C LEU A 102 18.46 -36.74 5.64
N ILE A 103 18.25 -38.06 5.62
CA ILE A 103 19.34 -39.04 5.59
C ILE A 103 19.48 -39.60 4.17
N VAL A 104 20.59 -39.30 3.50
CA VAL A 104 20.92 -39.79 2.15
C VAL A 104 22.02 -40.85 2.28
N ASN A 105 21.71 -42.13 2.02
CA ASN A 105 22.65 -43.25 2.21
C ASN A 105 23.49 -43.18 3.52
N GLY A 106 22.87 -42.76 4.62
CA GLY A 106 23.51 -42.63 5.93
C GLY A 106 24.17 -41.27 6.22
N VAL A 107 24.25 -40.36 5.25
CA VAL A 107 24.76 -38.99 5.42
C VAL A 107 23.61 -38.02 5.69
N SER A 108 23.76 -37.17 6.71
CA SER A 108 22.71 -36.24 7.14
C SER A 108 22.82 -34.88 6.44
N LEU A 109 21.73 -34.46 5.81
CA LEU A 109 21.47 -33.08 5.39
C LEU A 109 20.71 -32.36 6.51
N VAL A 110 21.28 -31.29 7.04
CA VAL A 110 20.66 -30.48 8.10
C VAL A 110 19.90 -29.31 7.49
N LEU A 111 18.61 -29.19 7.77
CA LEU A 111 17.76 -28.07 7.37
C LEU A 111 17.42 -27.24 8.60
N ASN A 112 17.89 -25.99 8.68
CA ASN A 112 17.55 -25.07 9.76
C ASN A 112 16.50 -24.07 9.27
N GLN A 113 15.26 -24.21 9.71
CA GLN A 113 14.14 -23.36 9.31
C GLN A 113 13.81 -22.31 10.37
N SER A 114 13.92 -21.03 10.00
CA SER A 114 13.62 -19.89 10.86
C SER A 114 12.20 -19.90 11.42
N ALA A 115 11.99 -19.30 12.60
CA ALA A 115 10.66 -18.95 13.11
C ALA A 115 10.04 -17.78 12.31
N PRO A 116 8.71 -17.62 12.27
CA PRO A 116 8.08 -16.37 11.86
C PRO A 116 8.66 -15.20 12.66
N GLY A 117 9.22 -14.21 11.95
CA GLY A 117 9.87 -13.05 12.57
C GLY A 117 11.24 -13.32 13.20
N GLY A 118 11.84 -14.51 13.01
CA GLY A 118 13.14 -14.89 13.56
C GLY A 118 14.28 -14.92 12.53
N THR A 119 15.14 -13.90 12.56
CA THR A 119 16.54 -13.86 12.04
C THR A 119 16.71 -14.25 10.56
N GLY A 120 16.61 -13.33 9.60
CA GLY A 120 17.76 -12.47 9.26
C GLY A 120 17.49 -10.97 9.25
N CYS A 121 16.23 -10.57 9.43
CA CYS A 121 15.81 -9.17 9.48
C CYS A 121 15.53 -8.77 10.92
N GLY A 122 16.58 -8.69 11.75
CA GLY A 122 16.43 -8.10 13.07
C GLY A 122 16.03 -6.64 12.89
N PHE A 123 14.79 -6.29 13.24
CA PHE A 123 14.28 -4.93 13.20
C PHE A 123 14.26 -4.31 14.60
N ASN A 124 14.47 -3.01 14.69
CA ASN A 124 14.28 -2.21 15.90
C ASN A 124 13.74 -0.81 15.52
N LEU A 125 12.79 -0.30 16.30
CA LEU A 125 12.28 1.06 16.13
C LEU A 125 12.96 2.03 17.10
N SER A 126 13.22 3.27 16.66
CA SER A 126 13.76 4.33 17.51
C SER A 126 12.88 4.68 18.70
N ALA A 127 11.56 4.47 18.58
CA ALA A 127 10.59 4.59 19.66
C ALA A 127 9.36 3.73 19.36
N THR A 128 8.72 3.22 20.41
CA THR A 128 7.50 2.39 20.33
C THR A 128 6.30 3.06 20.98
N THR A 129 6.46 4.23 21.59
CA THR A 129 5.38 4.98 22.25
C THR A 129 5.47 6.45 21.91
N PHE A 130 4.35 7.03 21.50
CA PHE A 130 4.24 8.44 21.13
C PHE A 130 3.02 9.05 21.81
N THR A 131 3.16 10.27 22.30
CA THR A 131 2.07 11.05 22.90
C THR A 131 1.93 12.42 22.21
N PRO A 132 1.45 12.46 20.96
CA PRO A 132 1.20 13.72 20.26
C PRO A 132 0.16 14.56 21.02
N ASP A 133 0.30 15.88 20.90
CA ASP A 133 -0.71 16.77 21.44
C ASP A 133 -2.02 16.74 20.61
N GLN A 134 -3.02 17.47 21.07
CA GLN A 134 -4.31 17.60 20.38
C GLN A 134 -4.21 18.28 19.01
N SER A 135 -3.16 19.06 18.74
CA SER A 135 -2.95 19.73 17.44
C SER A 135 -2.44 18.77 16.37
N GLY A 136 -2.00 17.57 16.77
CA GLY A 136 -1.38 16.60 15.88
C GLY A 136 0.13 16.77 15.83
N ALA A 137 0.79 15.97 15.01
CA ALA A 137 2.24 16.01 14.89
C ALA A 137 2.71 15.43 13.56
N ASN A 138 3.77 15.99 13.01
CA ASN A 138 4.59 15.33 12.01
C ASN A 138 5.90 14.91 12.68
N GLY A 139 6.40 13.74 12.34
CA GLY A 139 7.68 13.26 12.86
C GLY A 139 8.16 12.05 12.09
N SER A 140 9.13 11.34 12.65
CA SER A 140 9.63 10.11 12.04
C SER A 140 9.96 9.03 13.06
N ILE A 141 9.93 7.79 12.60
CA ILE A 141 10.38 6.60 13.31
C ILE A 141 11.51 5.99 12.48
N THR A 142 12.67 5.79 13.08
CA THR A 142 13.76 5.07 12.42
C THR A 142 13.57 3.58 12.62
N LEU A 143 13.48 2.83 11.53
CA LEU A 143 13.54 1.37 11.49
C LEU A 143 14.98 0.95 11.20
N ASN A 144 15.61 0.33 12.18
CA ASN A 144 16.98 -0.17 12.09
C ASN A 144 16.97 -1.67 11.75
N THR A 145 17.84 -2.09 10.85
CA THR A 145 18.16 -3.51 10.63
C THR A 145 19.60 -3.67 10.15
N ALA A 146 20.23 -4.79 10.50
CA ALA A 146 21.60 -5.09 10.07
C ALA A 146 21.69 -5.54 8.60
N VAL A 147 20.56 -5.91 7.98
CA VAL A 147 20.54 -6.52 6.64
C VAL A 147 19.79 -5.59 5.66
N PRO A 148 20.49 -4.98 4.67
CA PRO A 148 19.90 -3.99 3.77
C PRO A 148 18.80 -4.52 2.84
N THR A 149 18.76 -5.84 2.60
CA THR A 149 17.77 -6.47 1.72
C THR A 149 16.49 -6.84 2.44
N CYS A 150 16.40 -6.59 3.74
CA CYS A 150 15.27 -7.01 4.55
C CYS A 150 14.00 -6.26 4.21
N PRO A 151 13.00 -6.93 3.59
CA PRO A 151 11.76 -6.25 3.24
C PRO A 151 10.97 -5.95 4.51
N TRP A 152 10.28 -4.83 4.50
CA TRP A 152 9.38 -4.43 5.56
C TRP A 152 8.15 -3.73 4.99
N THR A 153 7.06 -3.81 5.75
CA THR A 153 5.81 -3.09 5.50
C THR A 153 5.45 -2.28 6.74
N ALA A 154 4.66 -1.22 6.54
CA ALA A 154 4.12 -0.39 7.60
C ALA A 154 2.60 -0.24 7.41
N SER A 155 1.84 -0.49 8.46
CA SER A 155 0.38 -0.34 8.50
C SER A 155 -0.08 0.37 9.77
N VAL A 156 -1.30 0.89 9.76
CA VAL A 156 -1.90 1.66 10.87
C VAL A 156 -3.33 1.20 11.12
N THR A 157 -3.80 1.33 12.35
CA THR A 157 -5.19 0.95 12.73
C THR A 157 -6.20 2.09 12.63
N ALA A 158 -5.76 3.33 12.43
CA ALA A 158 -6.65 4.49 12.33
C ALA A 158 -6.23 5.45 11.21
N ASN A 159 -7.21 6.02 10.51
CA ASN A 159 -7.02 6.95 9.39
C ASN A 159 -6.43 8.32 9.79
N TRP A 160 -6.48 8.67 11.08
CA TRP A 160 -5.87 9.89 11.61
C TRP A 160 -4.35 9.78 11.80
N LEU A 161 -3.79 8.57 11.69
CA LEU A 161 -2.35 8.32 11.67
C LEU A 161 -1.96 7.84 10.26
N GLN A 162 -0.94 8.45 9.67
CA GLN A 162 -0.41 8.09 8.36
C GLN A 162 1.09 7.84 8.45
N LEU A 163 1.61 6.89 7.66
CA LEU A 163 3.02 6.54 7.58
C LEU A 163 3.51 6.60 6.13
N TYR A 164 4.74 7.07 5.93
CA TYR A 164 5.39 7.09 4.62
C TYR A 164 6.92 6.92 4.71
N PRO A 165 7.54 5.98 3.96
CA PRO A 165 6.88 5.04 3.06
C PRO A 165 6.17 3.90 3.81
N SER A 166 5.16 3.29 3.19
CA SER A 166 4.40 2.16 3.77
C SER A 166 5.04 0.79 3.51
N SER A 167 6.13 0.74 2.76
CA SER A 167 6.95 -0.45 2.55
C SER A 167 8.35 -0.07 2.06
N GLY A 168 9.29 -0.99 2.18
CA GLY A 168 10.66 -0.80 1.70
C GLY A 168 11.55 -1.98 2.03
N SER A 169 12.86 -1.78 1.93
CA SER A 169 13.87 -2.75 2.32
C SER A 169 15.02 -2.11 3.10
N GLY A 170 15.59 -2.83 4.06
CA GLY A 170 16.72 -2.37 4.85
C GLY A 170 16.37 -1.28 5.87
N PRO A 171 17.37 -0.56 6.40
CA PRO A 171 17.14 0.57 7.29
C PRO A 171 16.31 1.67 6.62
N ALA A 172 15.41 2.30 7.37
CA ALA A 172 14.53 3.34 6.84
C ALA A 172 14.14 4.38 7.88
N VAL A 173 13.85 5.60 7.41
CA VAL A 173 13.15 6.64 8.18
C VAL A 173 11.70 6.66 7.69
N ILE A 174 10.78 6.22 8.55
CA ILE A 174 9.35 6.24 8.28
C ILE A 174 8.80 7.53 8.86
N ASN A 175 8.40 8.46 8.00
CA ASN A 175 7.72 9.67 8.41
C ASN A 175 6.30 9.32 8.84
N TYR A 176 5.80 9.99 9.88
CA TYR A 176 4.41 9.91 10.29
C TYR A 176 3.75 11.27 10.31
N ARG A 177 2.44 11.26 10.09
CA ARG A 177 1.54 12.39 10.29
C ARG A 177 0.39 11.96 11.18
N VAL A 178 0.17 12.69 12.25
CA VAL A 178 -0.94 12.57 13.18
C VAL A 178 -1.86 13.76 12.95
N ALA A 179 -3.11 13.51 12.58
CA ALA A 179 -4.12 14.55 12.44
C ALA A 179 -4.49 15.15 13.81
N PRO A 180 -5.00 16.39 13.88
CA PRO A 180 -5.49 16.97 15.14
C PRO A 180 -6.62 16.13 15.76
N ASN A 181 -6.69 16.11 17.09
CA ASN A 181 -7.79 15.55 17.86
C ASN A 181 -8.65 16.66 18.44
N PHE A 182 -9.84 16.85 17.87
CA PHE A 182 -10.79 17.88 18.30
C PHE A 182 -11.79 17.39 19.34
N THR A 183 -11.77 16.10 19.70
CA THR A 183 -12.64 15.57 20.76
C THR A 183 -12.06 15.93 22.14
N SER A 184 -12.88 15.85 23.18
CA SER A 184 -12.39 16.02 24.56
C SER A 184 -11.67 14.78 25.11
N GLN A 185 -11.73 13.66 24.39
CA GLN A 185 -11.22 12.38 24.84
C GLN A 185 -9.89 12.04 24.15
N PRO A 186 -8.95 11.40 24.86
CA PRO A 186 -7.76 10.86 24.21
C PRO A 186 -8.16 9.73 23.24
N ARG A 187 -7.36 9.56 22.19
CA ARG A 187 -7.53 8.49 21.20
C ARG A 187 -6.23 7.74 20.97
N THR A 188 -6.34 6.46 20.65
CA THR A 188 -5.18 5.59 20.47
C THR A 188 -5.21 4.91 19.11
N ALA A 189 -4.04 4.85 18.47
CA ALA A 189 -3.80 4.05 17.28
C ALA A 189 -2.48 3.30 17.42
N THR A 190 -2.35 2.23 16.65
CA THR A 190 -1.14 1.42 16.55
C THR A 190 -0.63 1.44 15.12
N ALA A 191 0.68 1.52 14.99
CA ALA A 191 1.44 1.32 13.77
C ALA A 191 2.19 -0.01 13.87
N VAL A 192 2.12 -0.85 12.83
CA VAL A 192 2.90 -2.09 12.73
C VAL A 192 3.94 -1.90 11.63
N ILE A 193 5.22 -1.88 11.98
CA ILE A 193 6.35 -1.61 11.07
C ILE A 193 7.36 -2.74 11.17
N GLY A 194 7.57 -3.49 10.09
CA GLY A 194 8.49 -4.64 10.10
C GLY A 194 8.10 -5.69 11.16
N GLY A 195 6.81 -5.81 11.48
CA GLY A 195 6.28 -6.68 12.55
C GLY A 195 6.35 -6.10 13.96
N LEU A 196 6.98 -4.93 14.16
CA LEU A 196 7.06 -4.25 15.45
C LEU A 196 5.88 -3.28 15.65
N THR A 197 5.37 -3.21 16.87
CA THR A 197 4.25 -2.31 17.21
C THR A 197 4.75 -1.00 17.82
N ALA A 198 4.29 0.12 17.28
CA ALA A 198 4.38 1.44 17.89
C ALA A 198 2.98 1.98 18.23
N THR A 199 2.81 2.47 19.46
CA THR A 199 1.52 2.97 19.97
C THR A 199 1.52 4.49 20.04
N PHE A 200 0.49 5.10 19.46
CA PHE A 200 0.24 6.55 19.50
C PHE A 200 -0.98 6.80 20.38
N THR A 201 -0.77 7.45 21.53
CA THR A 201 -1.85 7.90 22.42
C THR A 201 -1.93 9.42 22.31
N GLN A 202 -2.84 9.92 21.48
CA GLN A 202 -3.04 11.35 21.28
C GLN A 202 -4.01 11.89 22.33
N ILE A 203 -3.63 12.99 22.97
CA ILE A 203 -4.49 13.61 23.99
C ILE A 203 -5.76 14.24 23.37
N GLY A 204 -6.81 14.36 24.17
CA GLY A 204 -8.00 15.13 23.83
C GLY A 204 -7.79 16.63 24.00
N SER A 205 -8.64 17.44 23.38
CA SER A 205 -8.61 18.89 23.51
C SER A 205 -9.37 19.39 24.74
N SER A 206 -8.70 20.24 25.53
CA SER A 206 -9.28 20.95 26.68
C SER A 206 -10.04 22.24 26.29
N ALA A 207 -10.05 22.61 25.00
CA ALA A 207 -10.73 23.81 24.53
C ALA A 207 -12.26 23.71 24.71
N SER A 208 -12.96 24.85 24.69
CA SER A 208 -14.42 24.86 24.81
C SER A 208 -15.08 24.08 23.67
N GLN A 209 -16.32 23.62 23.88
CA GLN A 209 -17.04 22.87 22.84
C GLN A 209 -17.14 23.67 21.52
N ASN A 210 -17.36 24.99 21.59
CA ASN A 210 -17.43 25.82 20.40
C ASN A 210 -16.06 26.03 19.74
N ASP A 211 -14.97 26.18 20.52
CA ASP A 211 -13.62 26.27 19.94
C ASP A 211 -13.22 25.00 19.20
N ARG A 212 -13.53 23.83 19.80
CA ARG A 212 -13.28 22.53 19.16
C ARG A 212 -14.11 22.39 17.88
N PHE A 213 -15.36 22.84 17.89
CA PHE A 213 -16.24 22.77 16.74
C PHE A 213 -15.77 23.67 15.59
N VAL A 214 -15.40 24.92 15.88
CA VAL A 214 -14.83 25.85 14.90
C VAL A 214 -13.55 25.28 14.32
N SER A 215 -12.64 24.77 15.17
CA SER A 215 -11.36 24.21 14.74
C SER A 215 -11.54 22.97 13.85
N LEU A 216 -12.47 22.08 14.19
CA LEU A 216 -12.83 20.92 13.36
C LEU A 216 -13.35 21.38 11.99
N MET A 217 -14.26 22.36 11.94
CA MET A 217 -14.81 22.83 10.68
C MET A 217 -13.75 23.52 9.81
N TYR A 218 -12.86 24.33 10.39
CA TYR A 218 -11.74 24.92 9.65
C TYR A 218 -10.82 23.84 9.06
N PHE A 219 -10.48 22.81 9.83
CA PHE A 219 -9.66 21.71 9.35
C PHE A 219 -10.38 20.90 8.25
N ASN A 220 -11.66 20.63 8.42
CA ASN A 220 -12.44 19.85 7.46
C ASN A 220 -12.76 20.60 6.17
N PHE A 221 -12.89 21.93 6.19
CA PHE A 221 -13.13 22.72 4.99
C PHE A 221 -11.82 23.13 4.31
N PHE A 222 -10.86 23.63 5.09
CA PHE A 222 -9.68 24.32 4.58
C PHE A 222 -8.37 23.56 4.77
N GLY A 223 -8.34 22.50 5.58
CA GLY A 223 -7.11 21.76 5.86
C GLY A 223 -6.12 22.51 6.76
N ARG A 224 -6.54 23.62 7.38
CA ARG A 224 -5.76 24.41 8.34
C ARG A 224 -6.56 24.67 9.62
N LEU A 225 -5.86 25.06 10.68
CA LEU A 225 -6.50 25.56 11.90
C LEU A 225 -6.88 27.05 11.72
N PRO A 226 -7.92 27.55 12.43
CA PRO A 226 -8.24 28.96 12.43
C PRO A 226 -7.11 29.75 13.10
N SER A 227 -6.88 30.97 12.63
CA SER A 227 -6.09 31.97 13.36
C SER A 227 -6.79 32.34 14.68
N VAL A 228 -6.05 32.98 15.59
CA VAL A 228 -6.57 33.38 16.90
C VAL A 228 -7.79 34.32 16.76
N SER A 229 -7.77 35.23 15.78
CA SER A 229 -8.88 36.15 15.51
C SER A 229 -10.09 35.46 14.89
N GLU A 230 -9.88 34.56 13.91
CA GLU A 230 -10.95 33.75 13.31
C GLU A 230 -11.64 32.89 14.38
N LEU A 231 -10.87 32.21 15.23
CA LEU A 231 -11.40 31.39 16.31
C LEU A 231 -12.23 32.23 17.28
N ALA A 232 -11.68 33.34 17.78
CA ALA A 232 -12.38 34.22 18.71
C ALA A 232 -13.68 34.79 18.12
N PHE A 233 -13.66 35.21 16.85
CA PHE A 233 -14.83 35.74 16.15
C PHE A 233 -15.95 34.69 16.04
N HIS A 234 -15.63 33.50 15.54
CA HIS A 234 -16.64 32.46 15.34
C HIS A 234 -17.15 31.90 16.67
N THR A 235 -16.27 31.68 17.65
CA THR A 235 -16.67 31.22 18.98
C THR A 235 -17.58 32.25 19.66
N SER A 236 -17.30 33.55 19.54
CA SER A 236 -18.17 34.61 20.08
C SER A 236 -19.57 34.57 19.46
N ASN A 237 -19.67 34.41 18.13
CA ASN A 237 -20.96 34.30 17.46
C ASN A 237 -21.74 33.05 17.88
N LEU A 238 -21.08 31.89 18.00
CA LEU A 238 -21.72 30.66 18.47
C LEU A 238 -22.17 30.76 19.93
N ASN A 239 -21.36 31.40 20.79
CA ASN A 239 -21.75 31.68 22.18
C ASN A 239 -22.94 32.68 22.25
N GLY A 240 -23.04 33.59 21.27
CA GLY A 240 -24.16 34.52 21.11
C GLY A 240 -25.42 33.90 20.49
N GLY A 241 -25.43 32.60 20.20
CA GLY A 241 -26.61 31.87 19.72
C GLY A 241 -26.68 31.68 18.20
N LEU A 242 -25.63 31.99 17.44
CA LEU A 242 -25.56 31.60 16.02
C LEU A 242 -25.68 30.08 15.90
N ALA A 243 -26.57 29.60 15.02
CA ALA A 243 -26.73 28.18 14.82
C ALA A 243 -25.51 27.59 14.09
N ARG A 244 -25.11 26.37 14.48
CA ARG A 244 -23.93 25.69 13.91
C ARG A 244 -24.04 25.48 12.41
N GLN A 245 -25.24 25.17 11.91
CA GLN A 245 -25.48 25.03 10.49
C GLN A 245 -25.26 26.34 9.72
N ASP A 246 -25.58 27.51 10.30
CA ASP A 246 -25.40 28.80 9.64
C ASP A 246 -23.91 29.18 9.58
N PHE A 247 -23.14 28.86 10.63
CA PHE A 247 -21.68 28.94 10.58
C PHE A 247 -21.10 28.07 9.47
N ILE A 248 -21.53 26.80 9.35
CA ILE A 248 -21.06 25.90 8.28
C ILE A 248 -21.47 26.41 6.90
N VAL A 249 -22.68 26.96 6.72
CA VAL A 249 -23.10 27.61 5.47
C VAL A 249 -22.12 28.71 5.07
N SER A 250 -21.64 29.51 6.03
CA SER A 250 -20.65 30.56 5.76
C SER A 250 -19.33 29.99 5.22
N LEU A 251 -18.85 28.88 5.78
CA LEU A 251 -17.63 28.22 5.30
C LEU A 251 -17.85 27.58 3.92
N PHE A 252 -18.98 26.91 3.71
CA PHE A 252 -19.32 26.22 2.46
C PHE A 252 -19.47 27.17 1.27
N ASN A 253 -19.81 28.43 1.53
CA ASN A 253 -19.93 29.47 0.52
C ASN A 253 -18.70 30.38 0.42
N SER A 254 -17.71 30.21 1.30
CA SER A 254 -16.51 31.06 1.34
C SER A 254 -15.65 30.94 0.08
N ASP A 255 -14.95 32.02 -0.27
CA ASP A 255 -13.98 32.00 -1.37
C ASP A 255 -12.86 30.99 -1.13
N GLU A 256 -12.42 30.82 0.13
CA GLU A 256 -11.38 29.85 0.48
C GLU A 256 -11.82 28.42 0.16
N PHE A 257 -13.04 28.02 0.53
CA PHE A 257 -13.54 26.69 0.18
C PHE A 257 -13.79 26.54 -1.32
N ASN A 258 -14.27 27.59 -1.98
CA ASN A 258 -14.53 27.57 -3.42
C ASN A 258 -13.23 27.40 -4.23
N ASN A 259 -12.18 28.15 -3.89
CA ASN A 259 -10.90 28.14 -4.60
C ASN A 259 -10.05 26.89 -4.31
N ALA A 260 -10.41 26.09 -3.30
CA ALA A 260 -9.72 24.86 -2.95
C ALA A 260 -10.65 23.63 -3.04
N GLY A 261 -11.44 23.37 -2.00
CA GLY A 261 -12.25 22.17 -1.88
C GLY A 261 -13.22 21.96 -3.05
N ARG A 262 -13.99 23.00 -3.41
CA ARG A 262 -14.94 22.90 -4.52
C ARG A 262 -14.23 22.82 -5.88
N PHE A 263 -13.21 23.66 -6.09
CA PHE A 263 -12.39 23.64 -7.31
C PHE A 263 -11.83 22.23 -7.59
N LEU A 264 -11.21 21.61 -6.59
CA LEU A 264 -10.59 20.29 -6.70
C LEU A 264 -11.63 19.19 -6.98
N ALA A 265 -12.76 19.19 -6.26
CA ALA A 265 -13.84 18.24 -6.54
C ALA A 265 -14.45 18.46 -7.94
N GLY A 266 -14.47 19.71 -8.41
CA GLY A 266 -14.88 20.09 -9.76
C GLY A 266 -14.01 19.52 -10.87
N LEU A 267 -12.73 19.23 -10.62
CA LEU A 267 -11.87 18.58 -11.61
C LEU A 267 -12.41 17.20 -12.00
N TYR A 268 -12.89 16.43 -11.02
CA TYR A 268 -13.45 15.10 -11.25
C TYR A 268 -14.80 15.18 -11.98
N SER A 269 -15.73 15.97 -11.46
CA SER A 269 -17.07 16.06 -12.06
C SER A 269 -17.04 16.80 -13.40
N GLY A 270 -16.23 17.83 -13.53
CA GLY A 270 -16.17 18.72 -14.68
C GLY A 270 -15.27 18.22 -15.81
N LEU A 271 -14.08 17.71 -15.50
CA LEU A 271 -13.15 17.26 -16.55
C LEU A 271 -13.27 15.77 -16.84
N LEU A 272 -13.61 14.94 -15.84
CA LEU A 272 -13.71 13.48 -16.01
C LEU A 272 -15.14 12.97 -16.03
N ASN A 273 -16.14 13.80 -15.72
CA ASN A 273 -17.54 13.40 -15.60
C ASN A 273 -17.71 12.13 -14.73
N ARG A 274 -17.14 12.17 -13.53
CA ARG A 274 -17.29 11.18 -12.47
C ARG A 274 -17.25 11.82 -11.10
N ASP A 275 -17.70 11.09 -10.09
CA ASP A 275 -17.60 11.52 -8.71
C ASP A 275 -16.14 11.51 -8.24
N ALA A 276 -15.80 12.46 -7.38
CA ALA A 276 -14.53 12.46 -6.67
C ALA A 276 -14.58 11.43 -5.53
N GLU A 277 -13.45 10.81 -5.25
CA GLU A 277 -13.26 10.00 -4.04
C GLU A 277 -12.65 10.86 -2.93
N TYR A 278 -13.12 10.69 -1.69
CA TYR A 278 -12.69 11.46 -0.52
C TYR A 278 -11.18 11.41 -0.33
N ALA A 279 -10.58 10.23 -0.46
CA ALA A 279 -9.13 10.07 -0.30
C ALA A 279 -8.34 10.86 -1.36
N GLY A 280 -8.75 10.79 -2.63
CA GLY A 280 -8.11 11.52 -3.73
C GLY A 280 -8.30 13.03 -3.60
N TRP A 281 -9.50 13.47 -3.24
CA TRP A 281 -9.82 14.86 -2.96
C TRP A 281 -9.01 15.42 -1.79
N LEU A 282 -8.93 14.68 -0.67
CA LEU A 282 -8.17 15.07 0.51
C LEU A 282 -6.67 15.18 0.23
N PHE A 283 -6.13 14.24 -0.56
CA PHE A 283 -4.73 14.26 -0.99
C PHE A 283 -4.42 15.54 -1.78
N GLN A 284 -5.21 15.84 -2.81
CA GLN A 284 -5.01 17.02 -3.65
C GLN A 284 -5.21 18.32 -2.85
N ARG A 285 -6.20 18.35 -1.96
CA ARG A 285 -6.44 19.50 -1.08
C ARG A 285 -5.25 19.75 -0.15
N THR A 286 -4.70 18.68 0.41
CA THR A 286 -3.50 18.79 1.26
C THR A 286 -2.34 19.36 0.47
N ALA A 287 -2.08 18.85 -0.74
CA ALA A 287 -1.01 19.37 -1.60
C ALA A 287 -1.24 20.84 -2.01
N LEU A 288 -2.48 21.24 -2.26
CA LEU A 288 -2.82 22.63 -2.58
C LEU A 288 -2.58 23.57 -1.38
N VAL A 289 -3.12 23.23 -0.22
CA VAL A 289 -3.07 24.08 0.99
C VAL A 289 -1.66 24.18 1.57
N THR A 290 -0.83 23.15 1.38
CA THR A 290 0.58 23.15 1.80
C THR A 290 1.52 23.79 0.76
N GLY A 291 0.99 24.23 -0.39
CA GLY A 291 1.79 24.86 -1.44
C GLY A 291 2.65 23.88 -2.27
N LEU A 292 2.44 22.56 -2.11
CA LEU A 292 3.14 21.53 -2.88
C LEU A 292 2.68 21.49 -4.36
N ALA A 293 1.48 21.98 -4.65
CA ALA A 293 0.95 22.04 -6.01
C ALA A 293 0.05 23.28 -6.20
N GLN A 294 0.05 23.80 -7.42
CA GLN A 294 -0.75 24.96 -7.82
C GLN A 294 -2.06 24.51 -8.50
N PRO A 295 -3.15 25.32 -8.48
CA PRO A 295 -4.42 24.98 -9.11
C PRO A 295 -4.31 24.56 -10.58
N THR A 296 -3.50 25.27 -11.38
CA THR A 296 -3.29 24.97 -12.79
C THR A 296 -2.54 23.66 -13.01
N GLN A 297 -1.65 23.26 -12.10
CA GLN A 297 -0.97 21.97 -12.17
C GLN A 297 -1.97 20.81 -12.03
N PHE A 298 -2.96 20.95 -11.14
CA PHE A 298 -4.02 19.93 -11.02
C PHE A 298 -4.86 19.83 -12.29
N VAL A 299 -5.24 20.97 -12.88
CA VAL A 299 -5.98 20.97 -14.15
C VAL A 299 -5.17 20.29 -15.25
N ASP A 300 -3.89 20.61 -15.38
CA ASP A 300 -3.00 20.01 -16.38
C ASP A 300 -2.86 18.49 -16.17
N ASN A 301 -2.67 18.05 -14.91
CA ASN A 301 -2.61 16.62 -14.57
C ASN A 301 -3.90 15.87 -14.96
N PHE A 302 -5.06 16.50 -14.82
CA PHE A 302 -6.34 15.88 -15.21
C PHE A 302 -6.49 15.83 -16.72
N LEU A 303 -6.21 16.93 -17.43
CA LEU A 303 -6.32 16.99 -18.91
C LEU A 303 -5.32 16.07 -19.62
N SER A 304 -4.15 15.84 -19.04
CA SER A 304 -3.12 14.93 -19.56
C SER A 304 -3.24 13.50 -19.01
N SER A 305 -4.20 13.24 -18.11
CA SER A 305 -4.34 11.92 -17.50
C SER A 305 -4.73 10.85 -18.53
N PRO A 306 -4.25 9.60 -18.36
CA PRO A 306 -4.72 8.47 -19.17
C PRO A 306 -6.25 8.35 -19.15
N GLU A 307 -6.89 8.67 -18.02
CA GLU A 307 -8.34 8.63 -17.89
C GLU A 307 -9.04 9.62 -18.82
N PHE A 308 -8.59 10.88 -18.85
CA PHE A 308 -9.15 11.89 -19.75
C PHE A 308 -8.92 11.52 -21.22
N LEU A 309 -7.70 11.09 -21.56
CA LEU A 309 -7.34 10.71 -22.93
C LEU A 309 -8.09 9.47 -23.41
N LEU A 310 -8.33 8.47 -22.55
CA LEU A 310 -9.15 7.31 -22.89
C LEU A 310 -10.62 7.68 -23.06
N LYS A 311 -11.13 8.63 -22.26
CA LYS A 311 -12.55 9.02 -22.29
C LYS A 311 -12.90 9.93 -23.47
N TYR A 312 -12.03 10.88 -23.80
CA TYR A 312 -12.33 11.94 -24.76
C TYR A 312 -11.38 12.00 -25.95
N GLY A 313 -10.22 11.33 -25.89
CA GLY A 313 -9.19 11.43 -26.91
C GLY A 313 -8.62 12.84 -27.05
N SER A 314 -8.13 13.14 -28.25
CA SER A 314 -7.70 14.50 -28.61
C SER A 314 -8.89 15.31 -29.11
N LEU A 315 -9.36 16.25 -28.29
CA LEU A 315 -10.48 17.12 -28.63
C LEU A 315 -10.02 18.32 -29.46
N LEU A 316 -10.80 18.74 -30.45
CA LEU A 316 -10.66 20.06 -31.08
C LEU A 316 -11.08 21.17 -30.10
N ASN A 317 -10.79 22.43 -30.43
CA ASN A 317 -11.09 23.56 -29.53
C ASN A 317 -12.60 23.67 -29.24
N ASP A 318 -13.44 23.58 -30.28
CA ASP A 318 -14.90 23.64 -30.13
C ASP A 318 -15.44 22.53 -29.24
N ASP A 319 -14.95 21.30 -29.42
CA ASP A 319 -15.38 20.15 -28.62
C ASP A 319 -14.93 20.26 -27.17
N PHE A 320 -13.71 20.76 -26.93
CA PHE A 320 -13.20 21.04 -25.60
C PHE A 320 -14.04 22.11 -24.89
N VAL A 321 -14.41 23.19 -25.58
CA VAL A 321 -15.27 24.23 -25.02
C VAL A 321 -16.64 23.65 -24.67
N ARG A 322 -17.28 22.91 -25.58
CA ARG A 322 -18.59 22.27 -25.32
C ARG A 322 -18.54 21.31 -24.14
N LEU A 323 -17.44 20.56 -23.99
CA LEU A 323 -17.23 19.69 -22.82
C LEU A 323 -17.25 20.51 -21.52
N LEU A 324 -16.53 21.64 -21.46
CA LEU A 324 -16.51 22.48 -20.26
C LEU A 324 -17.90 23.03 -19.91
N TYR A 325 -18.67 23.51 -20.89
CA TYR A 325 -20.04 23.96 -20.64
C TYR A 325 -20.95 22.85 -20.11
N ARG A 326 -20.92 21.67 -20.75
CA ARG A 326 -21.79 20.55 -20.38
C ARG A 326 -21.44 19.94 -19.04
N ASN A 327 -20.16 19.76 -18.75
CA ASN A 327 -19.74 19.01 -17.57
C ASN A 327 -19.44 19.91 -16.37
N VAL A 328 -18.87 21.11 -16.60
CA VAL A 328 -18.55 22.05 -15.51
C VAL A 328 -19.77 22.91 -15.19
N LEU A 329 -20.40 23.49 -16.20
CA LEU A 329 -21.52 24.44 -16.01
C LEU A 329 -22.89 23.79 -16.10
N LEU A 330 -22.96 22.50 -16.46
CA LEU A 330 -24.18 21.71 -16.55
C LEU A 330 -25.24 22.31 -17.50
N ARG A 331 -24.78 22.93 -18.60
CA ARG A 331 -25.65 23.47 -19.65
C ARG A 331 -25.03 23.38 -21.04
N GLU A 332 -25.87 23.52 -22.06
CA GLU A 332 -25.41 23.70 -23.43
C GLU A 332 -24.92 25.15 -23.66
N PRO A 333 -23.80 25.35 -24.36
CA PRO A 333 -23.37 26.67 -24.77
C PRO A 333 -24.14 27.17 -26.00
N ALA A 334 -24.35 28.48 -26.07
CA ALA A 334 -24.68 29.14 -27.33
C ALA A 334 -23.50 29.06 -28.31
N GLN A 335 -23.77 29.08 -29.61
CA GLN A 335 -22.70 29.01 -30.62
C GLN A 335 -21.73 30.20 -30.52
N SER A 336 -22.20 31.38 -30.11
CA SER A 336 -21.35 32.56 -29.86
C SER A 336 -20.35 32.34 -28.72
N GLU A 337 -20.75 31.62 -27.67
CA GLU A 337 -19.87 31.26 -26.55
C GLU A 337 -18.77 30.30 -26.99
N VAL A 338 -19.13 29.29 -27.79
CA VAL A 338 -18.15 28.36 -28.37
C VAL A 338 -17.15 29.13 -29.23
N ASN A 339 -17.63 29.96 -30.15
CA ASN A 339 -16.78 30.74 -31.04
C ASN A 339 -15.81 31.65 -30.27
N TYR A 340 -16.28 32.34 -29.22
CA TYR A 340 -15.47 33.23 -28.40
C TYR A 340 -14.31 32.47 -27.72
N GLN A 341 -14.63 31.37 -27.03
CA GLN A 341 -13.61 30.60 -26.29
C GLN A 341 -12.66 29.85 -27.23
N SER A 342 -13.16 29.26 -28.31
CA SER A 342 -12.33 28.58 -29.32
C SER A 342 -11.36 29.54 -30.01
N THR A 343 -11.79 30.79 -30.23
CA THR A 343 -10.93 31.86 -30.74
C THR A 343 -9.82 32.17 -29.74
N ALA A 344 -10.15 32.32 -28.45
CA ALA A 344 -9.15 32.56 -27.41
C ALA A 344 -8.09 31.44 -27.32
N LEU A 345 -8.50 30.17 -27.46
CA LEU A 345 -7.59 29.03 -27.52
C LEU A 345 -6.67 29.10 -28.75
N SER A 346 -7.23 29.50 -29.90
CA SER A 346 -6.47 29.63 -31.15
C SER A 346 -5.45 30.77 -31.11
N PHE A 347 -5.69 31.81 -30.29
CA PHE A 347 -4.78 32.93 -30.06
C PHE A 347 -3.86 32.75 -28.83
N GLY A 348 -3.71 31.52 -28.33
CA GLY A 348 -2.68 31.18 -27.33
C GLY A 348 -3.16 31.07 -25.88
N THR A 349 -4.46 31.18 -25.60
CA THR A 349 -4.99 30.80 -24.29
C THR A 349 -4.80 29.30 -24.07
N LEU A 350 -4.19 28.91 -22.97
CA LEU A 350 -4.00 27.49 -22.66
C LEU A 350 -5.33 26.85 -22.24
N ARG A 351 -5.55 25.59 -22.63
CA ARG A 351 -6.71 24.79 -22.19
C ARG A 351 -6.79 24.69 -20.67
N VAL A 352 -5.62 24.57 -20.02
CA VAL A 352 -5.47 24.57 -18.57
C VAL A 352 -6.03 25.87 -17.97
N THR A 353 -5.68 27.03 -18.54
CA THR A 353 -6.18 28.34 -18.09
C THR A 353 -7.68 28.46 -18.29
N LEU A 354 -8.20 28.02 -19.45
CA LEU A 354 -9.63 28.07 -19.74
C LEU A 354 -10.44 27.17 -18.79
N ALA A 355 -10.02 25.92 -18.59
CA ALA A 355 -10.68 25.00 -17.68
C ALA A 355 -10.64 25.51 -16.23
N ALA A 356 -9.50 26.05 -15.78
CA ALA A 356 -9.39 26.68 -14.47
C ALA A 356 -10.34 27.86 -14.29
N ALA A 357 -10.55 28.67 -15.34
CA ALA A 357 -11.49 29.80 -15.31
C ALA A 357 -12.95 29.31 -15.20
N PHE A 358 -13.33 28.25 -15.92
CA PHE A 358 -14.67 27.65 -15.80
C PHE A 358 -14.92 27.11 -14.39
N LEU A 359 -13.96 26.37 -13.82
CA LEU A 359 -14.03 25.79 -12.48
C LEU A 359 -13.98 26.82 -11.35
N ASN A 360 -13.55 28.06 -11.63
CA ASN A 360 -13.58 29.16 -10.67
C ASN A 360 -14.68 30.17 -10.94
N SER A 361 -15.45 30.00 -12.02
CA SER A 361 -16.50 30.94 -12.41
C SER A 361 -17.61 31.03 -11.36
N THR A 362 -18.23 32.22 -11.26
CA THR A 362 -19.45 32.40 -10.46
C THR A 362 -20.55 31.42 -10.89
N GLU A 363 -20.63 31.11 -12.19
CA GLU A 363 -21.60 30.15 -12.70
C GLU A 363 -21.36 28.74 -12.15
N PHE A 364 -20.13 28.24 -12.11
CA PHE A 364 -19.83 26.96 -11.46
C PHE A 364 -20.12 26.99 -9.95
N ARG A 365 -19.80 28.10 -9.27
CA ARG A 365 -20.02 28.26 -7.82
C ARG A 365 -21.51 28.30 -7.46
N ILE A 366 -22.32 29.03 -8.23
CA ILE A 366 -23.77 29.19 -8.03
C ILE A 366 -24.52 27.97 -8.58
N GLY A 367 -24.14 27.50 -9.76
CA GLY A 367 -24.71 26.38 -10.50
C GLY A 367 -24.46 25.01 -9.88
N ARG A 368 -23.92 24.97 -8.65
CA ARG A 368 -23.83 23.83 -7.72
C ARG A 368 -24.37 22.55 -8.34
N GLY A 369 -23.52 21.77 -9.00
CA GLY A 369 -23.92 20.43 -9.40
C GLY A 369 -24.49 19.72 -8.17
N PRO A 370 -25.77 19.30 -8.16
CA PRO A 370 -26.40 18.77 -6.95
C PRO A 370 -25.60 17.61 -6.37
N ARG A 371 -25.03 16.80 -7.26
CA ARG A 371 -24.14 15.69 -6.95
C ARG A 371 -22.79 16.14 -6.36
N LEU A 372 -22.16 17.18 -6.91
CA LEU A 372 -20.94 17.77 -6.35
C LEU A 372 -21.18 18.34 -4.95
N SER A 373 -22.27 19.06 -4.75
CA SER A 373 -22.59 19.64 -3.43
C SER A 373 -22.91 18.56 -2.40
N ALA A 374 -23.62 17.50 -2.81
CA ALA A 374 -23.84 16.34 -1.98
C ALA A 374 -22.51 15.69 -1.56
N PHE A 375 -21.60 15.38 -2.50
CA PHE A 375 -20.27 14.86 -2.18
C PHE A 375 -19.52 15.75 -1.19
N LEU A 376 -19.47 17.07 -1.43
CA LEU A 376 -18.75 17.99 -0.57
C LEU A 376 -19.31 18.01 0.86
N LEU A 377 -20.62 17.86 1.06
CA LEU A 377 -21.22 17.75 2.40
C LEU A 377 -20.72 16.50 3.14
N TYR A 378 -20.70 15.34 2.48
CA TYR A 378 -20.13 14.11 3.08
C TYR A 378 -18.63 14.28 3.36
N ALA A 379 -17.88 14.86 2.42
CA ALA A 379 -16.44 15.05 2.55
C ALA A 379 -16.06 15.95 3.73
N VAL A 380 -16.76 17.08 3.93
CA VAL A 380 -16.42 18.06 4.97
C VAL A 380 -17.11 17.81 6.32
N LEU A 381 -18.27 17.16 6.34
CA LEU A 381 -18.98 16.91 7.60
C LEU A 381 -18.68 15.52 8.16
N LEU A 382 -18.52 14.52 7.29
CA LEU A 382 -18.33 13.12 7.71
C LEU A 382 -16.97 12.54 7.37
N MET A 383 -16.13 13.26 6.61
CA MET A 383 -14.75 12.84 6.28
C MET A 383 -14.67 11.46 5.60
N ARG A 384 -15.63 11.16 4.72
CA ARG A 384 -15.68 9.92 3.96
C ARG A 384 -16.46 10.06 2.67
N ASP A 385 -16.39 9.03 1.84
CA ASP A 385 -17.26 8.87 0.69
C ASP A 385 -18.71 8.58 1.11
N PRO A 386 -19.70 9.16 0.42
CA PRO A 386 -21.08 8.70 0.49
C PRO A 386 -21.25 7.34 -0.21
N SER A 387 -22.21 6.53 0.24
CA SER A 387 -22.67 5.42 -0.60
C SER A 387 -23.34 5.96 -1.87
N ALA A 388 -23.45 5.12 -2.92
CA ALA A 388 -24.13 5.52 -4.16
C ALA A 388 -25.60 5.96 -3.93
N PHE A 389 -26.26 5.31 -2.97
CA PHE A 389 -27.62 5.68 -2.54
C PHE A 389 -27.63 7.05 -1.86
N ASP A 390 -26.79 7.23 -0.84
CA ASP A 390 -26.68 8.48 -0.08
C ASP A 390 -26.37 9.68 -0.97
N LEU A 391 -25.43 9.50 -1.91
CA LEU A 391 -25.04 10.53 -2.85
C LEU A 391 -26.21 10.93 -3.75
N THR A 392 -26.96 9.94 -4.26
CA THR A 392 -28.11 10.18 -5.14
C THR A 392 -29.26 10.83 -4.37
N PHE A 393 -29.58 10.33 -3.18
CA PHE A 393 -30.60 10.89 -2.30
C PHE A 393 -30.29 12.35 -1.96
N ARG A 394 -29.07 12.63 -1.53
CA ARG A 394 -28.66 13.99 -1.15
C ARG A 394 -28.61 14.93 -2.37
N ALA A 395 -28.17 14.44 -3.52
CA ALA A 395 -28.20 15.21 -4.77
C ALA A 395 -29.64 15.60 -5.17
N GLN A 396 -30.61 14.71 -5.01
CA GLN A 396 -32.03 15.00 -5.29
C GLN A 396 -32.60 16.08 -4.38
N GLN A 397 -32.22 16.10 -3.10
CA GLN A 397 -32.65 17.16 -2.17
C GLN A 397 -32.06 18.52 -2.57
N VAL A 398 -30.78 18.56 -2.95
CA VAL A 398 -30.15 19.78 -3.46
C VAL A 398 -30.84 20.25 -4.75
N GLN A 399 -31.13 19.32 -5.68
CA GLN A 399 -31.82 19.62 -6.94
C GLN A 399 -33.25 20.15 -6.71
N SER A 400 -33.93 19.66 -5.68
CA SER A 400 -35.28 20.08 -5.29
C SER A 400 -35.31 21.40 -4.51
N GLY A 401 -34.15 22.03 -4.28
CA GLY A 401 -34.06 23.32 -3.59
C GLY A 401 -34.19 23.26 -2.07
N VAL A 402 -33.92 22.12 -1.43
CA VAL A 402 -33.85 22.04 0.03
C VAL A 402 -32.76 22.99 0.53
N ALA A 403 -33.10 23.82 1.51
CA ALA A 403 -32.19 24.83 2.05
C ALA A 403 -30.91 24.18 2.63
N LEU A 404 -29.75 24.73 2.28
CA LEU A 404 -28.45 24.15 2.66
C LEU A 404 -28.29 24.02 4.18
N ASN A 405 -28.79 24.98 4.96
CA ASN A 405 -28.75 24.93 6.41
C ASN A 405 -29.54 23.73 6.99
N ASN A 406 -30.68 23.37 6.38
CA ASN A 406 -31.44 22.17 6.77
C ASN A 406 -30.66 20.89 6.46
N LEU A 407 -30.04 20.81 5.26
CA LEU A 407 -29.21 19.66 4.90
C LEU A 407 -28.04 19.50 5.89
N ILE A 408 -27.34 20.58 6.21
CA ILE A 408 -26.24 20.58 7.17
C ILE A 408 -26.73 20.16 8.56
N TYR A 409 -27.89 20.66 9.00
CA TYR A 409 -28.46 20.31 10.30
C TYR A 409 -28.67 18.78 10.44
N GLU A 410 -29.16 18.12 9.39
CA GLU A 410 -29.31 16.66 9.37
C GLU A 410 -27.96 15.93 9.55
N PHE A 411 -26.88 16.42 8.94
CA PHE A 411 -25.55 15.84 9.12
C PHE A 411 -25.05 16.02 10.56
N ILE A 412 -25.08 17.24 11.09
CA ILE A 412 -24.45 17.55 12.38
C ILE A 412 -25.25 17.08 13.59
N SER A 413 -26.54 16.78 13.42
CA SER A 413 -27.38 16.13 14.43
C SER A 413 -27.29 14.60 14.39
N GLY A 414 -26.71 14.03 13.33
CA GLY A 414 -26.56 12.60 13.16
C GLY A 414 -25.49 11.97 14.06
N PRO A 415 -25.65 10.70 14.45
CA PRO A 415 -24.72 10.02 15.36
C PRO A 415 -23.30 9.92 14.81
N GLU A 416 -23.17 9.82 13.48
CA GLU A 416 -21.86 9.76 12.82
C GLU A 416 -21.04 11.03 13.05
N PHE A 417 -21.64 12.20 12.83
CA PHE A 417 -20.96 13.48 13.09
C PHE A 417 -20.61 13.62 14.57
N LEU A 418 -21.53 13.22 15.47
CA LEU A 418 -21.29 13.29 16.91
C LEU A 418 -20.09 12.43 17.32
N SER A 419 -19.87 11.26 16.70
CA SER A 419 -18.70 10.42 16.96
C SER A 419 -17.36 11.03 16.52
N LEU A 420 -17.39 11.94 15.54
CA LEU A 420 -16.21 12.68 15.08
C LEU A 420 -15.88 13.87 15.98
N PHE A 421 -16.85 14.36 16.75
CA PHE A 421 -16.78 15.62 17.48
C PHE A 421 -16.74 15.50 19.00
N GLN A 422 -17.51 14.56 19.57
CA GLN A 422 -17.62 14.34 21.02
C GLN A 422 -16.41 13.55 21.53
#